data_AF-A0A0H3NPN7-F1
#
_entry.id   AF-A0A0H3NPN7-F1
#
_cell.length_a   1.000
_cell.length_b   1.000
_cell.length_c   1.000
_cell.angle_alpha   90.00
_cell.angle_beta   90.00
_cell.angle_gamma   90.00
#
_symmetry.space_group_name_H-M   'P 1'
#
loop_
_entity.id
_entity.type
_entity.pdbx_description
1 polymer ?
#
loop_
_entity_poly.entity_id
_entity_poly.type
_entity_poly.pdbx_seq_one_letter_code
_entity_poly.pdbx_strand_id
1 'polypeptide(L)'
;MLKLRRRSIHMKVSTLGIDLAKNVFQLHGVGCNGQTVLKKKLTRDKFLPFLMQLEPCLIGMEACASSHHFARVLRQYGHEVKLIPPQYVKPYVKTNKTDAADAEAICEAVARPNMRFVQIKTAEQQAILVLHTERNILIRERTACANSMRAILAEFGIIMPRTLSQLYKKIPEILERI
;
A
#
# COMPACT_ATOMS: atom_id res chain seq x y z
N MET A 1 10.56 47.31 -26.31
CA MET A 1 9.70 46.64 -25.30
C MET A 1 10.13 45.17 -25.21
N LEU A 2 11.19 44.89 -24.44
CA LEU A 2 11.68 43.52 -24.25
C LEU A 2 10.73 42.76 -23.32
N LYS A 3 10.07 41.71 -23.83
CA LYS A 3 9.40 40.70 -23.01
C LYS A 3 10.47 40.01 -22.16
N LEU A 4 10.60 40.41 -20.89
CA LEU A 4 11.29 39.59 -19.90
C LEU A 4 10.57 38.24 -19.87
N ARG A 5 11.19 37.21 -20.47
CA ARG A 5 10.93 35.81 -20.11
C ARG A 5 11.07 35.75 -18.59
N ARG A 6 9.95 35.61 -17.88
CA ARG A 6 9.96 35.16 -16.48
C ARG A 6 10.79 33.88 -16.46
N ARG A 7 12.04 33.96 -15.99
CA ARG A 7 12.76 32.79 -15.51
C ARG A 7 11.83 32.15 -14.50
N SER A 8 11.27 30.98 -14.81
CA SER A 8 10.59 30.17 -13.80
C SER A 8 11.59 29.98 -12.68
N ILE A 9 11.37 30.66 -11.56
CA ILE A 9 12.02 30.32 -10.30
C ILE A 9 11.65 28.85 -10.12
N HIS A 10 12.60 27.94 -10.32
CA HIS A 10 12.42 26.53 -9.98
C HIS A 10 12.24 26.49 -8.47
N MET A 11 10.99 26.62 -8.01
CA MET A 11 10.67 26.50 -6.60
C MET A 11 10.89 25.03 -6.23
N LYS A 12 12.04 24.78 -5.61
CA LYS A 12 12.49 23.47 -5.17
C LYS A 12 11.47 22.86 -4.21
N VAL A 13 11.01 21.65 -4.53
CA VAL A 13 10.17 20.84 -3.64
C VAL A 13 11.06 20.26 -2.55
N SER A 14 10.87 20.66 -1.29
CA SER A 14 11.60 20.08 -0.16
C SER A 14 10.89 18.85 0.41
N THR A 15 9.56 18.91 0.45
CA THR A 15 8.71 17.82 0.95
C THR A 15 7.56 17.58 -0.01
N LEU A 16 7.26 16.31 -0.28
CA LEU A 16 6.25 15.86 -1.21
C LEU A 16 5.36 14.81 -0.55
N GLY A 17 4.06 15.09 -0.43
CA GLY A 17 3.05 14.09 -0.14
C GLY A 17 2.51 13.48 -1.42
N ILE A 18 2.39 12.15 -1.45
CA ILE A 18 1.84 11.42 -2.58
C ILE A 18 0.72 10.51 -2.08
N ASP A 19 -0.47 10.73 -2.63
CA ASP A 19 -1.55 9.75 -2.55
C ASP A 19 -1.45 8.77 -3.73
N LEU A 20 -1.32 7.49 -3.40
CA LEU A 20 -1.07 6.40 -4.34
C LEU A 20 -2.39 5.68 -4.67
N ALA A 21 -2.85 5.78 -5.91
CA ALA A 21 -3.91 4.93 -6.44
C ALA A 21 -3.40 3.97 -7.52
N LYS A 22 -4.32 3.20 -8.12
CA LYS A 22 -3.98 2.21 -9.16
C LYS A 22 -3.39 2.87 -10.40
N ASN A 23 -4.09 3.88 -10.93
CA ASN A 23 -3.81 4.49 -12.24
C ASN A 23 -3.54 6.00 -12.19
N VAL A 24 -3.91 6.63 -11.08
CA VAL A 24 -3.90 8.09 -10.91
C VAL A 24 -3.24 8.39 -9.57
N PHE A 25 -2.36 9.37 -9.54
CA PHE A 25 -1.56 9.74 -8.38
C PHE A 25 -1.73 11.23 -8.14
N GLN A 26 -1.94 11.62 -6.88
CA GLN A 26 -1.98 13.03 -6.51
C GLN A 26 -0.71 13.40 -5.75
N LEU A 27 -0.09 14.49 -6.18
CA LEU A 27 1.13 15.02 -5.61
C LEU A 27 0.82 16.38 -4.99
N HIS A 28 1.25 16.57 -3.75
CA HIS A 28 1.28 17.86 -3.07
C HIS A 28 2.70 18.12 -2.58
N GLY A 29 3.37 19.13 -3.12
CA GLY A 29 4.73 19.49 -2.74
C GLY A 29 4.81 20.88 -2.12
N VAL A 30 5.58 20.99 -1.06
CA VAL A 30 5.91 22.26 -0.39
C VAL A 30 7.41 22.55 -0.49
N GLY A 31 7.75 23.83 -0.53
CA GLY A 31 9.14 24.30 -0.43
C GLY A 31 9.61 24.38 1.03
N CYS A 32 10.87 24.79 1.23
CA CYS A 32 11.48 24.88 2.57
C CYS A 32 10.72 25.80 3.54
N ASN A 33 10.00 26.79 3.01
CA ASN A 33 9.21 27.74 3.80
C ASN A 33 7.79 27.23 4.10
N GLY A 34 7.47 25.97 3.77
CA GLY A 34 6.14 25.37 3.94
C GLY A 34 5.09 25.83 2.93
N GLN A 35 5.41 26.76 2.03
CA GLN A 35 4.51 27.18 0.97
C GLN A 35 4.34 26.07 -0.07
N THR A 36 3.10 25.87 -0.54
CA THR A 36 2.84 24.92 -1.63
C THR A 36 3.45 25.42 -2.93
N VAL A 37 4.27 24.57 -3.55
CA VAL A 37 4.96 24.84 -4.81
C VAL A 37 4.57 23.85 -5.92
N LEU A 38 3.92 22.75 -5.56
CA LEU A 38 3.47 21.72 -6.50
C LEU A 38 2.10 21.18 -6.06
N LYS A 39 1.11 21.20 -6.95
CA LYS A 39 -0.10 20.38 -6.87
C LYS A 39 -0.30 19.75 -8.25
N LYS A 40 -0.26 18.41 -8.33
CA LYS A 40 -0.31 17.74 -9.63
C LYS A 40 -0.98 16.38 -9.57
N LYS A 41 -1.85 16.13 -10.54
CA LYS A 41 -2.41 14.82 -10.83
C LYS A 41 -1.60 14.15 -11.95
N LEU A 42 -1.14 12.92 -11.74
CA LEU A 42 -0.37 12.16 -12.71
C LEU A 42 -1.02 10.82 -13.00
N THR A 43 -0.90 10.38 -14.25
CA THR A 43 -1.24 9.01 -14.66
C THR A 43 -0.06 8.08 -14.39
N ARG A 44 -0.31 6.76 -14.35
CA ARG A 44 0.68 5.74 -14.00
C ARG A 44 1.94 5.76 -14.86
N ASP A 45 1.77 5.95 -16.17
CA ASP A 45 2.87 6.06 -17.14
C ASP A 45 3.74 7.31 -16.91
N LYS A 46 3.15 8.40 -16.41
CA LYS A 46 3.85 9.67 -16.17
C LYS A 46 4.41 9.81 -14.75
N PHE A 47 3.95 8.98 -13.82
CA PHE A 47 4.26 9.11 -12.40
C PHE A 47 5.76 8.99 -12.10
N LEU A 48 6.37 7.86 -12.45
CA LEU A 48 7.79 7.63 -12.20
C LEU A 48 8.69 8.56 -13.04
N PRO A 49 8.49 8.74 -14.35
CA PRO A 49 9.31 9.67 -15.13
C PRO A 49 9.31 11.10 -14.59
N PHE A 50 8.18 11.56 -14.05
CA PHE A 50 8.10 12.87 -13.42
C PHE A 50 8.91 12.96 -12.12
N LEU A 51 8.81 11.95 -11.24
CA LEU A 51 9.53 11.95 -9.97
C LEU A 51 11.04 11.82 -10.15
N MET A 52 11.50 11.05 -11.14
CA MET A 52 12.92 10.92 -11.48
C MET A 52 13.59 12.23 -11.93
N GLN A 53 12.79 13.20 -12.40
CA GLN A 53 13.28 14.53 -12.80
C GLN A 53 13.29 15.53 -11.64
N LEU A 54 12.69 15.20 -10.50
CA LEU A 54 12.73 16.05 -9.31
C LEU A 54 14.08 15.88 -8.61
N GLU A 55 14.59 16.98 -8.07
CA GLU A 55 15.71 16.91 -7.13
C GLU A 55 15.34 16.06 -5.91
N PRO A 56 16.32 15.39 -5.27
CA PRO A 56 16.13 14.67 -4.02
C PRO A 56 15.38 15.52 -2.97
N CYS A 57 14.35 14.92 -2.38
CA CYS A 57 13.45 15.56 -1.43
C CYS A 57 12.85 14.52 -0.48
N LEU A 58 12.20 14.98 0.59
CA LEU A 58 11.46 14.13 1.51
C LEU A 58 10.10 13.75 0.90
N ILE A 59 9.84 12.47 0.73
CA ILE A 59 8.58 11.95 0.17
C ILE A 59 7.80 11.19 1.25
N GLY A 60 6.60 11.65 1.54
CA GLY A 60 5.59 10.92 2.30
C GLY A 60 4.65 10.16 1.38
N MET A 61 4.37 8.90 1.71
CA MET A 61 3.30 8.12 1.08
C MET A 61 2.52 7.36 2.14
N GLU A 62 1.23 7.17 1.93
CA GLU A 62 0.45 6.25 2.76
C GLU A 62 0.90 4.80 2.51
N ALA A 63 0.99 4.02 3.59
CA ALA A 63 1.30 2.60 3.52
C ALA A 63 0.12 1.81 2.92
N CYS A 64 0.18 1.61 1.60
CA CYS A 64 -0.78 0.83 0.82
C CYS A 64 -0.09 -0.33 0.06
N ALA A 65 -0.86 -1.10 -0.71
CA ALA A 65 -0.39 -2.30 -1.42
C ALA A 65 0.83 -2.04 -2.34
N SER A 66 0.91 -0.89 -3.00
CA SER A 66 1.98 -0.53 -3.93
C SER A 66 3.10 0.31 -3.30
N SER A 67 2.90 0.81 -2.08
CA SER A 67 3.78 1.78 -1.42
C SER A 67 5.22 1.27 -1.26
N HIS A 68 5.41 0.01 -0.87
CA HIS A 68 6.73 -0.60 -0.72
C HIS A 68 7.52 -0.64 -2.04
N HIS A 69 6.86 -0.95 -3.16
CA HIS A 69 7.51 -0.96 -4.47
C HIS A 69 7.98 0.45 -4.85
N PHE A 70 7.09 1.43 -4.80
CA PHE A 70 7.43 2.82 -5.15
C PHE A 70 8.48 3.40 -4.20
N ALA A 71 8.42 3.08 -2.90
CA ALA A 71 9.41 3.55 -1.95
C ALA A 71 10.82 3.03 -2.25
N ARG A 72 10.95 1.75 -2.64
CA ARG A 72 12.23 1.19 -3.08
C ARG A 72 12.74 1.88 -4.34
N VAL A 73 11.90 2.06 -5.34
CA VAL A 73 12.27 2.73 -6.60
C VAL A 73 12.71 4.16 -6.33
N LEU A 74 11.91 4.96 -5.62
CA LEU A 74 12.21 6.38 -5.37
C LEU A 74 13.48 6.57 -4.53
N ARG A 75 13.79 5.67 -3.60
CA ARG A 75 15.07 5.71 -2.86
C ARG A 75 16.29 5.49 -3.76
N GLN A 76 16.16 4.75 -4.86
CA GLN A 76 17.26 4.59 -5.84
C GLN A 76 17.58 5.90 -6.56
N TYR A 77 16.62 6.83 -6.63
CA TYR A 77 16.81 8.18 -7.19
C TYR A 77 17.20 9.22 -6.12
N GLY A 78 17.59 8.77 -4.93
CA GLY A 78 18.11 9.65 -3.86
C GLY A 78 17.06 10.32 -2.99
N HIS A 79 15.77 10.08 -3.21
CA HIS A 79 14.72 10.62 -2.33
C HIS A 79 14.73 9.95 -0.96
N GLU A 80 14.51 10.74 0.10
CA GLU A 80 14.20 10.20 1.42
C GLU A 80 12.72 9.85 1.45
N VAL A 81 12.39 8.55 1.53
CA VAL A 81 10.99 8.10 1.48
C VAL A 81 10.55 7.58 2.83
N LYS A 82 9.37 8.02 3.27
CA LYS A 82 8.72 7.59 4.51
C LYS A 82 7.30 7.12 4.25
N LEU A 83 6.97 5.93 4.76
CA LEU A 83 5.63 5.35 4.66
C LEU A 83 4.85 5.62 5.94
N ILE A 84 3.65 6.18 5.82
CA ILE A 84 2.82 6.55 6.97
C ILE A 84 1.64 5.56 7.09
N PRO A 85 1.38 5.00 8.29
CA PRO A 85 0.14 4.25 8.52
C PRO A 85 -1.11 5.09 8.18
N PRO A 86 -2.12 4.53 7.50
CA PRO A 86 -3.35 5.26 7.12
C PRO A 86 -4.03 5.98 8.29
N GLN A 87 -4.04 5.32 9.46
CA GLN A 87 -4.62 5.84 10.70
C GLN A 87 -3.93 7.13 11.21
N TYR A 88 -2.67 7.38 10.82
CA TYR A 88 -1.94 8.59 11.19
C TYR A 88 -2.04 9.70 10.15
N VAL A 89 -2.48 9.39 8.92
CA VAL A 89 -2.77 10.40 7.89
C VAL A 89 -4.13 11.04 8.13
N LYS A 90 -5.13 10.23 8.49
CA LYS A 90 -6.53 10.66 8.68
C LYS A 90 -6.72 11.95 9.50
N PRO A 91 -6.02 12.18 10.64
CA PRO A 91 -6.17 13.41 11.41
C PRO A 91 -5.71 14.69 10.69
N TYR A 92 -4.93 14.58 9.62
CA TYR A 92 -4.41 15.73 8.86
C TYR A 92 -5.30 16.10 7.67
N VAL A 93 -6.38 15.36 7.41
CA VAL A 93 -7.35 15.70 6.37
C VAL A 93 -8.30 16.79 6.90
N LYS A 94 -8.15 18.01 6.38
CA LYS A 94 -8.84 19.21 6.89
C LYS A 94 -10.27 19.38 6.41
N THR A 95 -10.61 18.80 5.26
CA THR A 95 -11.90 18.97 4.57
C THR A 95 -12.51 17.63 4.21
N ASN A 96 -13.55 17.63 3.36
CA ASN A 96 -14.05 16.41 2.73
C ASN A 96 -12.92 15.61 2.07
N LYS A 97 -13.05 14.29 2.11
CA LYS A 97 -12.08 13.36 1.55
C LYS A 97 -11.99 13.52 0.03
N THR A 98 -10.80 13.85 -0.45
CA THR A 98 -10.44 13.85 -1.87
C THR A 98 -8.99 13.41 -1.99
N ASP A 99 -8.61 12.74 -3.08
CA ASP A 99 -7.23 12.30 -3.31
C ASP A 99 -6.20 13.46 -3.19
N ALA A 100 -6.60 14.68 -3.58
CA ALA A 100 -5.75 15.87 -3.46
C ALA A 100 -5.59 16.35 -2.01
N ALA A 101 -6.65 16.25 -1.21
CA ALA A 101 -6.61 16.54 0.23
C ALA A 101 -5.81 15.47 0.99
N ASP A 102 -5.90 14.20 0.57
CA ASP A 102 -5.12 13.11 1.13
C ASP A 102 -3.61 13.31 0.84
N ALA A 103 -3.23 13.70 -0.38
CA ALA A 103 -1.85 14.05 -0.70
C ALA A 103 -1.31 15.23 0.13
N GLU A 104 -2.13 16.25 0.38
CA GLU A 104 -1.78 17.38 1.26
C GLU A 104 -1.60 16.92 2.71
N ALA A 105 -2.52 16.10 3.23
CA ALA A 105 -2.46 15.54 4.57
C ALA A 105 -1.19 14.68 4.77
N ILE A 106 -0.82 13.86 3.78
CA ILE A 106 0.42 13.08 3.79
C ILE A 106 1.64 14.00 3.81
N CYS A 107 1.64 15.06 3.01
CA CYS A 107 2.73 16.04 2.95
C CYS A 107 2.94 16.74 4.31
N GLU A 108 1.86 17.01 5.04
CA GLU A 108 1.95 17.60 6.38
C GLU A 108 2.39 16.58 7.43
N ALA A 109 1.81 15.38 7.40
CA ALA A 109 2.09 14.32 8.35
C ALA A 109 3.54 13.84 8.32
N VAL A 110 4.14 13.74 7.12
CA VAL A 110 5.53 13.23 6.97
C VAL A 110 6.57 14.15 7.63
N ALA A 111 6.28 15.45 7.74
CA ALA A 111 7.18 16.43 8.31
C ALA A 111 7.15 16.47 9.85
N ARG A 112 6.25 15.72 10.50
CA ARG A 112 6.08 15.77 11.96
C ARG A 112 7.20 14.99 12.67
N PRO A 113 7.90 15.60 13.65
CA PRO A 113 9.09 15.01 14.26
C PRO A 113 8.79 13.72 15.04
N ASN A 114 7.62 13.63 15.67
CA ASN A 114 7.21 12.47 16.47
C ASN A 114 6.41 11.43 15.68
N MET A 115 6.41 11.51 14.34
CA MET A 115 5.66 10.59 13.49
C MET A 115 6.28 9.20 13.50
N ARG A 116 5.43 8.17 13.57
CA ARG A 116 5.84 6.77 13.44
C ARG A 116 5.63 6.30 12.01
N PHE A 117 6.68 5.75 11.41
CA PHE A 117 6.69 5.31 10.02
C PHE A 117 6.72 3.79 9.90
N VAL A 118 6.12 3.28 8.83
CA VAL A 118 6.22 1.88 8.44
C VAL A 118 7.60 1.65 7.82
N GLN A 119 8.30 0.63 8.29
CA GLN A 119 9.57 0.23 7.70
C GLN A 119 9.39 -0.23 6.25
N ILE A 120 10.21 0.32 5.35
CA ILE A 120 10.23 -0.06 3.94
C ILE A 120 10.91 -1.43 3.84
N LYS A 121 10.13 -2.44 3.45
CA LYS A 121 10.61 -3.82 3.29
C LYS A 121 11.40 -3.99 2.00
N THR A 122 12.43 -4.82 2.03
CA THR A 122 13.07 -5.32 0.80
C THR A 122 12.09 -6.22 0.03
N ALA A 123 12.41 -6.55 -1.22
CA ALA A 123 11.57 -7.45 -2.01
C ALA A 123 11.51 -8.85 -1.38
N GLU A 124 12.62 -9.32 -0.81
CA GLU A 124 12.76 -10.63 -0.18
C GLU A 124 11.95 -10.70 1.12
N GLN A 125 12.05 -9.67 1.97
CA GLN A 125 11.23 -9.57 3.18
C GLN A 125 9.74 -9.55 2.86
N GLN A 126 9.35 -8.83 1.78
CA GLN A 126 7.97 -8.78 1.32
C GLN A 126 7.51 -10.15 0.78
N ALA A 127 8.36 -10.86 0.04
CA ALA A 127 8.07 -12.20 -0.50
C ALA A 127 7.83 -13.22 0.62
N ILE A 128 8.65 -13.22 1.67
CA ILE A 128 8.46 -14.10 2.84
C ILE A 128 7.09 -13.84 3.50
N LEU A 129 6.71 -12.58 3.68
CA LEU A 129 5.42 -12.23 4.27
C LEU A 129 4.24 -12.68 3.39
N VAL A 130 4.38 -12.59 2.06
CA VAL A 130 3.38 -13.10 1.12
C VAL A 130 3.23 -14.61 1.28
N LEU A 131 4.32 -15.38 1.35
CA LEU A 131 4.24 -16.84 1.57
C LEU A 131 3.50 -17.22 2.84
N HIS A 132 3.74 -16.52 3.96
CA HIS A 132 2.99 -16.73 5.19
C HIS A 132 1.49 -16.40 5.05
N THR A 133 1.18 -15.36 4.28
CA THR A 133 -0.21 -14.92 4.04
C THR A 133 -0.95 -15.96 3.20
N GLU A 134 -0.37 -16.38 2.08
CA GLU A 134 -0.94 -17.42 1.20
C GLU A 134 -1.12 -18.75 1.94
N ARG A 135 -0.11 -19.16 2.72
CA ARG A 135 -0.24 -20.37 3.57
C ARG A 135 -1.44 -20.26 4.53
N ASN A 136 -1.64 -19.12 5.17
CA ASN A 136 -2.76 -18.92 6.08
C ASN A 136 -4.11 -18.96 5.36
N ILE A 137 -4.19 -18.40 4.14
CA ILE A 137 -5.38 -18.49 3.29
C ILE A 137 -5.68 -19.96 2.97
N LEU A 138 -4.71 -20.71 2.45
CA LEU A 138 -4.87 -22.12 2.11
C LEU A 138 -5.27 -22.98 3.32
N ILE A 139 -4.70 -22.72 4.50
CA ILE A 139 -5.10 -23.41 5.74
C ILE A 139 -6.56 -23.14 6.08
N ARG A 140 -7.02 -21.89 5.96
CA ARG A 140 -8.41 -21.51 6.22
C ARG A 140 -9.35 -22.16 5.20
N GLU A 141 -9.03 -22.09 3.91
CA GLU A 141 -9.83 -22.70 2.84
C GLU A 141 -9.93 -24.21 2.99
N ARG A 142 -8.81 -24.90 3.24
CA ARG A 142 -8.80 -26.34 3.53
C ARG A 142 -9.68 -26.67 4.73
N THR A 143 -9.63 -25.86 5.78
CA THR A 143 -10.44 -26.08 6.99
C THR A 143 -11.93 -25.85 6.71
N ALA A 144 -12.27 -24.81 5.95
CA ALA A 144 -13.64 -24.51 5.52
C ALA A 144 -14.21 -25.64 4.64
N CYS A 145 -13.44 -26.11 3.65
CA CYS A 145 -13.79 -27.24 2.81
C CYS A 145 -14.04 -28.50 3.65
N ALA A 146 -13.11 -28.85 4.54
CA ALA A 146 -13.28 -30.01 5.42
C ALA A 146 -14.52 -29.89 6.33
N ASN A 147 -14.83 -28.69 6.84
CA ASN A 147 -16.03 -28.48 7.64
C ASN A 147 -17.31 -28.62 6.80
N SER A 148 -17.31 -28.10 5.57
CA SER A 148 -18.42 -28.28 4.63
C SER A 148 -18.66 -29.75 4.30
N MET A 149 -17.61 -30.53 4.02
CA MET A 149 -17.72 -31.97 3.76
C MET A 149 -18.34 -32.72 4.95
N ARG A 150 -17.93 -32.38 6.18
CA ARG A 150 -18.51 -33.00 7.38
C ARG A 150 -19.99 -32.67 7.53
N ALA A 151 -20.40 -31.44 7.25
CA ALA A 151 -21.79 -31.03 7.30
C ALA A 151 -22.63 -31.81 6.29
N ILE A 152 -22.17 -31.92 5.05
CA ILE A 152 -22.84 -32.69 3.99
C ILE A 152 -22.97 -34.17 4.40
N LEU A 153 -21.89 -34.81 4.84
CA LEU A 153 -21.94 -36.22 5.27
C LEU A 153 -22.90 -36.45 6.45
N ALA A 154 -23.05 -35.47 7.34
CA ALA A 154 -24.00 -35.56 8.43
C ALA A 154 -25.46 -35.57 7.95
N GLU A 155 -25.79 -34.94 6.81
CA GLU A 155 -27.12 -35.03 6.18
C GLU A 155 -27.44 -36.47 5.75
N PHE A 156 -26.42 -37.26 5.41
CA PHE A 156 -26.52 -38.70 5.11
C PHE A 156 -26.35 -39.60 6.34
N GLY A 157 -26.39 -39.04 7.56
CA GLY A 157 -26.25 -39.77 8.82
C GLY A 157 -24.81 -40.21 9.15
N ILE A 158 -23.81 -39.76 8.39
CA ILE A 158 -22.41 -40.14 8.56
C ILE A 158 -21.67 -39.07 9.37
N ILE A 159 -21.44 -39.35 10.66
CA ILE A 159 -20.75 -38.43 11.57
C ILE A 159 -19.23 -38.60 11.48
N MET A 160 -18.55 -37.53 11.10
CA MET A 160 -17.11 -37.52 10.87
C MET A 160 -16.31 -36.83 11.99
N PRO A 161 -15.12 -37.35 12.35
CA PRO A 161 -14.23 -36.71 13.32
C PRO A 161 -13.68 -35.37 12.81
N ARG A 162 -13.40 -34.45 13.74
CA ARG A 162 -12.95 -33.07 13.44
C ARG A 162 -11.54 -32.97 12.84
N THR A 163 -10.69 -33.97 12.98
CA THR A 163 -9.30 -33.88 12.48
C THR A 163 -9.24 -34.10 10.97
N LEU A 164 -8.35 -33.36 10.30
CA LEU A 164 -8.13 -33.52 8.86
C LEU A 164 -7.56 -34.90 8.50
N SER A 165 -6.64 -35.43 9.31
CA SER A 165 -6.06 -36.76 9.11
C SER A 165 -7.14 -37.85 9.04
N GLN A 166 -8.12 -37.81 9.94
CA GLN A 166 -9.20 -38.77 9.94
C GLN A 166 -10.17 -38.55 8.78
N LEU A 167 -10.40 -37.30 8.37
CA LEU A 167 -11.20 -36.99 7.19
C LEU A 167 -10.60 -37.66 5.93
N TYR A 168 -9.30 -37.49 5.70
CA TYR A 168 -8.60 -38.11 4.56
C TYR A 168 -8.63 -39.64 4.58
N LYS A 169 -8.52 -40.26 5.76
CA LYS A 169 -8.55 -41.72 5.89
C LYS A 169 -9.94 -42.29 5.62
N LYS A 170 -10.99 -41.66 6.16
CA LYS A 170 -12.35 -42.21 6.16
C LYS A 170 -13.17 -41.89 4.91
N ILE A 171 -12.87 -40.80 4.20
CA ILE A 171 -13.63 -40.45 2.98
C ILE A 171 -13.61 -41.58 1.94
N PRO A 172 -12.45 -42.17 1.56
CA PRO A 172 -12.43 -43.27 0.60
C PRO A 172 -13.29 -44.46 1.05
N GLU A 173 -13.17 -44.86 2.32
CA GLU A 173 -13.97 -45.96 2.90
C GLU A 173 -15.48 -45.69 2.85
N ILE A 174 -15.89 -44.42 2.98
CA ILE A 174 -17.30 -44.02 2.89
C ILE A 174 -17.77 -44.06 1.44
N LEU A 175 -16.97 -43.54 0.50
CA LEU A 175 -17.34 -43.50 -0.92
C LEU A 175 -17.43 -44.89 -1.54
N GLU A 176 -16.68 -45.89 -1.05
CA GLU A 176 -16.80 -47.28 -1.49
C GLU A 176 -18.07 -47.99 -0.98
N ARG A 177 -18.74 -47.42 0.03
CA ARG A 177 -19.94 -48.00 0.66
C ARG A 177 -21.25 -47.38 0.17
N ILE A 178 -21.17 -46.30 -0.61
CA ILE A 178 -22.29 -45.62 -1.26
C ILE A 178 -22.31 -46.04 -2.72
#